data_AF-A0A7X7FZA3-F1
#
_entry.id   AF-A0A7X7FZA3-F1
#
_cell.length_a   1.000
_cell.length_b   1.000
_cell.length_c   1.000
_cell.angle_alpha   90.00
_cell.angle_beta   90.00
_cell.angle_gamma   90.00
#
_symmetry.space_group_name_H-M   'P 1'
#
loop_
_entity.id
_entity.type
_entity.pdbx_description
1 polymer ?
#
loop_
_entity_poly.entity_id
_entity_poly.type
_entity_poly.pdbx_seq_one_letter_code
_entity_poly.pdbx_strand_id
1 'polypeptide(L)'
;LGIGGGQDAAMVYCPIFLNYRYYFNVENKFSPHINLALGGLSREEGIGIYSALTTGFRSHKFSLSSGFFFQAYQTEIEQWHYDNFGNMVIESTVKEMYYPWGILIKIGFSL
;
A
#
# COMPACT_ATOMS: atom_id res chain seq x y z
N LEU A 1 -7.89 0.84 10.48
CA LEU A 1 -7.75 1.80 9.37
C LEU A 1 -6.27 2.16 9.23
N GLY A 2 -5.75 2.13 8.01
CA GLY A 2 -4.49 2.79 7.67
C GLY A 2 -4.80 3.92 6.69
N ILE A 3 -4.02 4.99 6.71
CA ILE A 3 -4.08 6.07 5.71
C ILE A 3 -2.76 5.98 4.95
N GLY A 4 -2.83 5.89 3.62
CA GLY A 4 -1.65 5.83 2.74
C GLY A 4 -1.69 6.96 1.72
N GLY A 5 -0.52 7.49 1.36
CA GLY A 5 -0.35 8.48 0.29
C GLY A 5 0.64 7.97 -0.75
N GLY A 6 0.36 8.20 -2.03
CA GLY A 6 1.24 7.90 -3.16
C GLY A 6 1.89 9.17 -3.72
N GLN A 7 2.97 9.01 -4.48
CA GLN A 7 3.84 10.12 -4.91
C GLN A 7 3.31 10.90 -6.14
N ASP A 8 2.43 10.32 -6.95
CA ASP A 8 2.10 10.89 -8.28
C ASP A 8 0.93 11.87 -8.32
N ALA A 9 0.20 12.05 -7.23
CA ALA A 9 -0.72 13.16 -7.03
C ALA A 9 -1.08 13.15 -5.56
N ALA A 10 -1.56 14.26 -5.01
CA ALA A 10 -2.07 14.37 -3.63
C ALA A 10 -3.35 13.53 -3.38
N MET A 11 -3.41 12.29 -3.87
CA MET A 11 -4.47 11.34 -3.68
C MET A 11 -4.27 10.63 -2.34
N VAL A 12 -4.99 11.12 -1.34
CA VAL A 12 -5.22 10.40 -0.09
C VAL A 12 -6.16 9.24 -0.40
N TYR A 13 -5.68 8.00 -0.31
CA TYR A 13 -6.54 6.83 -0.41
C TYR A 13 -6.70 6.19 0.97
N CYS A 14 -7.91 5.72 1.26
CA CYS A 14 -8.21 5.03 2.50
C CYS A 14 -8.30 3.51 2.23
N PRO A 15 -7.21 2.76 2.45
CA PRO A 15 -7.27 1.31 2.34
C PRO A 15 -8.16 0.73 3.46
N ILE A 16 -9.18 -0.03 3.06
CA ILE A 16 -9.96 -0.87 3.99
C ILE A 16 -9.33 -2.25 3.95
N PHE A 17 -8.69 -2.66 5.04
CA PHE A 17 -8.04 -3.95 5.12
C PHE A 17 -8.35 -4.67 6.43
N LEU A 18 -8.45 -5.99 6.32
CA LEU A 18 -8.35 -6.92 7.43
C LEU A 18 -6.88 -7.05 7.81
N ASN A 19 -6.57 -6.83 9.09
CA ASN A 19 -5.24 -7.01 9.65
C ASN A 19 -5.27 -8.18 10.61
N TYR A 20 -4.53 -9.24 10.28
CA TYR A 20 -4.32 -10.37 11.17
C TYR A 20 -2.87 -10.35 11.69
N ARG A 21 -2.73 -10.33 13.01
CA ARG A 21 -1.42 -10.35 13.67
C ARG A 21 -1.33 -11.52 14.62
N TYR A 22 -0.33 -12.37 14.40
CA TYR A 22 -0.02 -13.49 15.26
C TYR A 22 1.22 -13.21 16.09
N TYR A 23 1.11 -13.39 17.41
CA TYR A 23 2.21 -13.26 18.36
C TYR A 23 2.63 -14.65 18.82
N PHE A 24 3.91 -14.99 18.67
CA PHE A 24 4.39 -16.32 19.05
C PHE A 24 4.47 -16.53 20.56
N ASN A 25 4.50 -15.46 21.37
CA ASN A 25 4.72 -15.59 22.81
C ASN A 25 4.16 -14.39 23.60
N VAL A 26 2.83 -14.26 23.62
CA VAL A 26 2.08 -13.06 24.08
C VAL A 26 2.42 -12.61 25.50
N GLU A 27 2.73 -13.55 26.39
CA GLU A 27 2.97 -13.29 27.81
C GLU A 27 4.35 -12.68 28.09
N ASN A 28 5.27 -12.77 27.13
CA ASN A 28 6.63 -12.30 27.29
C ASN A 28 6.76 -10.80 27.00
N LYS A 29 7.63 -10.14 27.78
CA LYS A 29 8.02 -8.73 27.59
C LYS A 29 8.53 -8.45 26.18
N PHE A 30 9.10 -9.45 25.51
CA PHE A 30 9.49 -9.44 24.11
C PHE A 30 8.72 -10.53 23.36
N SER A 31 7.89 -10.12 22.40
CA SER A 31 7.02 -10.99 21.62
C SER A 31 7.28 -10.81 20.12
N PRO A 32 7.94 -11.75 19.43
CA PRO A 32 8.00 -11.72 17.98
C PRO A 32 6.60 -11.93 17.40
N HIS A 33 6.34 -11.33 16.24
CA HIS A 33 5.06 -11.43 15.56
C HIS A 33 5.19 -11.46 14.04
N ILE A 34 4.18 -12.05 13.42
CA ILE A 34 3.87 -11.92 12.00
C ILE A 34 2.57 -11.14 11.87
N ASN A 35 2.49 -10.30 10.85
CA ASN A 35 1.30 -9.54 10.53
C ASN A 35 1.03 -9.60 9.03
N LEU A 36 -0.17 -10.05 8.69
CA LEU A 36 -0.73 -10.09 7.35
C LEU A 36 -1.86 -9.07 7.28
N ALA A 37 -1.84 -8.23 6.26
CA ALA A 37 -2.93 -7.32 5.92
C ALA A 37 -3.44 -7.66 4.53
N LEU A 38 -4.76 -7.74 4.35
CA LEU A 38 -5.41 -7.93 3.05
C LEU A 38 -6.63 -7.03 2.97
N GLY A 39 -6.81 -6.33 1.86
CA GLY A 39 -7.87 -5.34 1.76
C GLY A 39 -8.10 -4.79 0.36
N GLY A 40 -9.09 -3.91 0.30
CA GLY A 40 -9.40 -3.11 -0.87
C GLY A 40 -8.82 -1.70 -0.73
N LEU A 41 -8.45 -1.13 -1.86
CA LEU A 41 -8.12 0.28 -2.04
C LEU A 41 -9.26 0.91 -2.83
N SER A 42 -9.85 1.98 -2.31
CA SER A 42 -10.75 2.82 -3.12
C SER A 42 -9.95 4.03 -3.58
N ARG A 43 -9.80 4.19 -4.90
CA ARG A 43 -9.32 5.42 -5.53
C ARG A 43 -10.45 6.02 -6.37
N GLU A 44 -10.29 7.28 -6.74
CA GLU A 44 -11.26 8.02 -7.56
C GLU A 44 -11.52 7.32 -8.91
N GLU A 45 -10.49 6.67 -9.46
CA GLU A 45 -10.52 6.00 -10.77
C GLU A 45 -10.75 4.47 -10.71
N GLY A 46 -10.83 3.87 -9.52
CA GLY A 46 -11.03 2.42 -9.43
C GLY A 46 -10.85 1.77 -8.06
N ILE A 47 -11.16 0.48 -8.01
CA ILE A 47 -10.96 -0.40 -6.85
C ILE A 47 -9.68 -1.19 -7.05
N GLY A 48 -8.81 -1.17 -6.05
CA GLY A 48 -7.58 -1.94 -6.00
C GLY A 48 -7.55 -2.96 -4.87
N ILE A 49 -6.53 -3.81 -4.88
CA ILE A 49 -6.23 -4.78 -3.82
C ILE A 49 -4.96 -4.32 -3.11
N TYR A 50 -4.96 -4.39 -1.78
CA TYR A 50 -3.81 -4.19 -0.91
C TYR A 50 -3.50 -5.48 -0.17
N SER A 51 -2.22 -5.84 -0.16
CA SER A 51 -1.69 -6.90 0.68
C SER A 51 -0.41 -6.42 1.36
N ALA A 52 -0.18 -6.84 2.60
CA ALA A 52 1.11 -6.65 3.25
C ALA A 52 1.45 -7.81 4.17
N LEU A 53 2.71 -8.22 4.13
CA LEU A 53 3.27 -9.22 5.04
C LEU A 53 4.46 -8.59 5.76
N THR A 54 4.37 -8.54 7.09
CA THR A 54 5.42 -7.98 7.94
C THR A 54 5.77 -8.92 9.06
N THR A 55 7.04 -8.93 9.43
CA THR A 55 7.57 -9.58 10.62
C THR A 55 8.12 -8.53 11.56
N GLY A 56 8.15 -8.84 12.85
CA GLY A 56 8.68 -7.88 13.81
C GLY A 56 8.62 -8.39 15.23
N PHE A 57 8.76 -7.45 16.16
CA PHE A 57 8.65 -7.73 17.57
C PHE A 57 7.93 -6.61 18.30
N ARG A 58 7.32 -6.98 19.42
CA ARG A 58 6.75 -6.07 20.41
C ARG A 58 7.56 -6.18 21.69
N SER A 59 7.97 -5.05 22.21
CA SER A 59 8.40 -4.84 23.58
C SER A 59 7.31 -4.11 24.37
N HIS A 60 7.42 -4.06 25.69
CA HIS A 60 6.44 -3.42 26.57
C HIS A 60 6.14 -1.97 26.20
N LYS A 61 7.16 -1.22 25.74
CA LYS A 61 7.04 0.22 25.42
C LYS A 61 7.00 0.53 23.92
N PHE A 62 7.45 -0.37 23.06
CA PHE A 62 7.48 -0.12 21.62
C PHE A 62 7.35 -1.40 20.82
N SER A 63 6.97 -1.27 19.55
CA SER A 63 6.99 -2.36 18.58
C SER A 63 7.67 -1.87 17.31
N LEU A 64 8.43 -2.77 16.70
CA LEU A 64 9.07 -2.55 15.42
C LEU A 64 8.71 -3.73 14.52
N SER A 65 8.27 -3.44 13.31
CA SER A 65 8.05 -4.44 12.28
C SER A 65 8.43 -3.90 10.92
N SER A 66 8.90 -4.79 10.07
CA SER A 66 9.20 -4.49 8.68
C SER A 66 8.71 -5.61 7.77
N GLY A 67 8.57 -5.31 6.49
CA GLY A 67 8.22 -6.31 5.50
C GLY A 67 7.86 -5.67 4.19
N PHE A 68 7.03 -6.37 3.42
CA PHE A 68 6.65 -5.95 2.08
C PHE A 68 5.17 -5.64 2.02
N PHE A 69 4.83 -4.65 1.21
CA PHE A 69 3.47 -4.43 0.75
C PHE A 69 3.40 -4.60 -0.76
N PHE A 70 2.23 -5.02 -1.21
CA PHE A 70 1.86 -5.19 -2.60
C PHE A 70 0.50 -4.53 -2.81
N GLN A 71 0.38 -3.83 -3.93
CA GLN A 71 -0.85 -3.21 -4.36
C GLN A 71 -1.08 -3.58 -5.82
N ALA A 72 -2.35 -3.64 -6.20
CA ALA A 72 -2.75 -3.74 -7.58
C ALA A 72 -3.98 -2.84 -7.75
N TYR A 73 -3.93 -1.89 -8.68
CA TYR A 73 -5.07 -1.04 -8.98
C TYR A 73 -5.05 -0.62 -10.44
N GLN A 74 -6.25 -0.34 -10.94
CA GLN A 74 -6.44 0.21 -12.27
C GLN A 74 -6.17 1.72 -12.24
N THR A 75 -5.46 2.21 -13.25
CA THR A 75 -5.15 3.64 -13.44
C THR A 75 -5.40 4.01 -14.89
N GLU A 76 -5.81 5.25 -15.12
CA GLU A 76 -5.93 5.81 -16.47
C GLU A 76 -4.60 6.49 -16.86
N ILE A 77 -4.05 6.14 -18.02
CA ILE A 77 -2.81 6.72 -18.53
C ILE A 77 -3.12 7.44 -19.84
N GLU A 78 -2.72 8.72 -19.91
CA GLU A 78 -2.78 9.52 -21.13
C GLU A 78 -1.62 9.13 -22.05
N GLN A 79 -1.93 8.64 -23.25
CA GLN A 79 -0.91 8.35 -24.26
C GLN A 79 -0.71 9.56 -25.17
N TRP A 80 0.54 10.02 -25.25
CA TRP A 80 0.95 11.16 -26.06
C TRP A 80 1.55 10.68 -27.37
N HIS A 81 0.99 11.14 -28.47
CA HIS A 81 1.55 10.92 -29.80
C HIS A 81 1.81 12.26 -30.50
N TYR A 82 2.76 12.24 -31.42
CA TYR A 82 2.96 13.36 -32.34
C TYR A 82 2.06 13.16 -33.56
N ASP A 83 1.27 14.17 -33.90
CA ASP A 83 0.52 14.18 -35.16
C ASP A 83 1.48 14.25 -36.36
N ASN A 84 0.95 14.10 -37.57
CA ASN A 84 1.75 14.20 -38.81
C ASN A 84 2.41 15.58 -39.02
N PHE A 85 2.09 16.57 -38.19
CA PHE A 85 2.64 17.93 -38.22
C PHE A 85 3.66 18.17 -37.08
N GLY A 86 3.94 17.16 -36.26
CA GLY A 86 4.89 17.25 -35.15
C GLY A 86 4.33 17.92 -33.89
N ASN A 87 3.02 18.13 -33.79
CA ASN A 87 2.39 18.62 -32.56
C ASN A 87 2.10 17.43 -31.63
N MET A 88 2.29 17.62 -30.32
CA MET A 88 1.81 16.65 -29.33
C MET A 88 0.28 16.68 -29.24
N VAL A 89 -0.35 15.53 -29.41
CA VAL A 89 -1.80 15.34 -29.28
C VAL A 89 -2.07 14.17 -28.33
N ILE A 90 -3.01 14.35 -27.41
CA ILE A 90 -3.54 13.28 -26.55
C ILE A 90 -4.62 12.55 -27.35
N GLU A 91 -4.37 11.29 -27.70
CA GLU A 91 -5.27 10.55 -28.59
C GLU A 91 -6.22 9.62 -27.83
N SER A 92 -5.80 9.06 -26.69
CA SER A 92 -6.65 8.17 -25.90
C SER A 92 -6.23 8.05 -24.43
N THR A 93 -7.23 7.84 -23.59
CA THR A 93 -7.08 7.43 -22.19
C THR A 93 -7.16 5.91 -22.14
N VAL A 94 -6.06 5.23 -21.81
CA VAL A 94 -6.01 3.77 -21.72
C VAL A 94 -6.06 3.34 -20.25
N LYS A 95 -6.85 2.31 -19.97
CA LYS A 95 -6.97 1.70 -18.64
C LYS A 95 -5.88 0.65 -18.48
N GLU A 96 -4.90 0.93 -17.63
CA GLU A 96 -3.81 0.00 -17.33
C GLU A 96 -3.85 -0.46 -15.86
N MET A 97 -3.28 -1.65 -15.60
CA MET A 97 -3.15 -2.17 -14.24
C MET A 97 -1.76 -1.86 -13.71
N TYR A 98 -1.70 -1.14 -12.59
CA TYR A 98 -0.46 -0.77 -11.94
C TYR A 98 -0.25 -1.61 -10.67
N TYR A 99 1.00 -2.06 -10.45
CA TYR A 99 1.35 -3.00 -9.39
C TYR A 99 2.46 -2.44 -8.47
N PRO A 100 2.16 -1.43 -7.64
CA PRO A 100 3.18 -0.91 -6.73
C PRO A 100 3.50 -1.95 -5.65
N TRP A 101 4.78 -2.00 -5.31
CA TRP A 101 5.27 -2.77 -4.18
C TRP A 101 6.31 -1.94 -3.44
N GLY A 102 6.58 -2.30 -2.19
CA GLY A 102 7.64 -1.63 -1.46
C GLY A 102 7.89 -2.21 -0.08
N ILE A 103 8.89 -1.62 0.57
CA ILE A 103 9.24 -1.94 1.95
C ILE A 103 8.36 -1.13 2.87
N LEU A 104 7.76 -1.80 3.84
CA LEU A 104 6.96 -1.19 4.87
C LEU A 104 7.69 -1.28 6.21
N ILE A 105 7.83 -0.14 6.89
CA ILE A 105 8.41 -0.05 8.24
C ILE A 105 7.33 0.50 9.17
N LYS A 106 7.06 -0.22 10.26
CA LYS A 106 6.05 0.10 11.27
C LYS A 106 6.71 0.22 12.62
N ILE A 107 6.58 1.40 13.21
CA ILE A 107 7.00 1.70 14.58
C ILE A 107 5.75 2.06 15.36
N GLY A 108 5.55 1.43 16.52
CA GLY A 108 4.45 1.75 17.43
C GLY A 108 4.98 1.95 18.84
N PHE A 109 4.41 2.90 19.57
CA PHE A 109 4.73 3.16 20.98
C PHE A 109 3.50 2.85 21.85
N SER A 110 3.73 2.28 23.03
CA SER A 110 2.70 2.20 24.08
C SER A 110 2.81 3.44 24.95
N LEU A 111 1.68 4.11 25.17
CA LEU A 111 1.52 5.07 26.27
C LEU A 111 1.53 4.34 27.61
#